data_AF-A0A2K3JAT9-F1
#
_entry.id   AF-A0A2K3JAT9-F1
#
_cell.length_a   1.000
_cell.length_b   1.000
_cell.length_c   1.000
_cell.angle_alpha   90.00
_cell.angle_beta   90.00
_cell.angle_gamma   90.00
#
_symmetry.space_group_name_H-M   'P 1'
#
loop_
_entity.id
_entity.type
_entity.pdbx_description
1 polymer ?
#
loop_
_entity_poly.entity_id
_entity_poly.type
_entity_poly.pdbx_seq_one_letter_code
_entity_poly.pdbx_strand_id
1 'polypeptide(L)'
;MVDLQQILDPFLRTLKTGSGFWNPILWGIALILIFLVIYIIRGFGKREYKEGTEQTKPFLSGNPEGDKDEMHVKGSNVYWGFTETLKSIYKVFDKMHTGNVSDYVLWFVIIMGLFFIVLGVI
;
A
#
# COMPACT_ATOMS: atom_id res chain seq x y z
N MET A 1 -20.03 -32.85 0.70
CA MET A 1 -20.55 -31.93 1.74
C MET A 1 -19.35 -31.50 2.55
N VAL A 2 -18.93 -30.24 2.47
CA VAL A 2 -17.76 -29.77 3.25
C VAL A 2 -18.16 -29.75 4.73
N ASP A 3 -17.32 -30.33 5.57
CA ASP A 3 -17.54 -30.37 7.01
C ASP A 3 -17.41 -28.95 7.59
N LEU A 4 -18.40 -28.55 8.39
CA LEU A 4 -18.40 -27.26 9.09
C LEU A 4 -17.18 -27.12 10.00
N GLN A 5 -16.69 -28.21 10.59
CA GLN A 5 -15.47 -28.19 11.40
C GLN A 5 -14.25 -27.80 10.58
N GLN A 6 -14.13 -28.29 9.34
CA GLN A 6 -13.01 -27.96 8.45
C GLN A 6 -12.98 -26.47 8.08
N ILE A 7 -14.13 -25.80 8.05
CA ILE A 7 -14.25 -24.37 7.78
C ILE A 7 -13.91 -23.54 9.03
N LEU A 8 -14.31 -23.99 10.22
CA LEU A 8 -14.20 -23.22 11.47
C LEU A 8 -12.85 -23.43 12.18
N ASP A 9 -12.19 -24.57 11.97
CA ASP A 9 -10.90 -24.92 12.59
C ASP A 9 -9.80 -23.85 12.44
N PRO A 10 -9.60 -23.23 11.26
CA PRO A 10 -8.59 -22.19 11.07
C PRO A 10 -8.84 -20.92 11.90
N PHE A 11 -10.10 -20.62 12.23
CA PHE A 11 -10.49 -19.43 12.99
C PHE A 11 -10.40 -19.65 14.50
N LEU A 12 -10.69 -20.88 14.95
CA LEU A 12 -10.69 -21.24 16.37
C LEU A 12 -9.28 -21.53 16.91
N ARG A 13 -8.37 -21.98 16.05
CA ARG A 13 -7.00 -22.34 16.45
C ARG A 13 -6.06 -21.14 16.39
N THR A 14 -5.11 -21.09 17.31
CA THR A 14 -4.00 -20.13 17.24
C THR A 14 -3.04 -20.57 16.15
N LEU A 15 -2.84 -19.71 15.15
CA LEU A 15 -1.93 -19.94 14.03
C LEU A 15 -0.48 -19.83 14.50
N LYS A 16 0.36 -20.79 14.10
CA LYS A 16 1.81 -20.77 14.35
C LYS A 16 2.51 -20.11 13.16
N THR A 17 2.86 -18.83 13.31
CA THR A 17 3.48 -18.00 12.25
C THR A 17 4.99 -17.79 12.44
N GLY A 18 5.65 -18.63 13.25
CA GLY A 18 7.08 -18.49 13.58
C GLY A 18 7.39 -17.38 14.60
N SER A 19 6.48 -16.43 14.82
CA SER A 19 6.50 -15.46 15.91
C SER A 19 5.07 -15.07 16.31
N GLY A 20 4.84 -14.93 17.62
CA GLY A 20 3.58 -14.46 18.20
C GLY A 20 2.44 -15.48 18.26
N PHE A 21 1.34 -15.06 18.91
CA PHE A 21 0.09 -15.80 19.00
C PHE A 21 -0.95 -15.14 18.09
N TRP A 22 -1.29 -15.79 16.96
CA TRP A 22 -2.25 -15.27 15.99
C TRP A 22 -3.56 -16.07 16.04
N ASN A 23 -4.48 -15.69 16.92
CA ASN A 23 -5.82 -16.26 16.99
C ASN A 23 -6.84 -15.24 16.44
N PRO A 24 -7.42 -15.46 15.25
CA PRO A 24 -8.29 -14.48 14.60
C PRO A 24 -9.50 -14.06 15.44
N ILE A 25 -10.12 -15.00 16.15
CA ILE A 25 -11.30 -14.72 16.98
C ILE A 25 -10.93 -13.87 18.19
N LEU A 26 -9.84 -14.21 18.90
CA LEU A 26 -9.39 -13.42 20.04
C LEU A 26 -9.02 -11.98 19.63
N TRP A 27 -8.36 -11.79 18.49
CA TRP A 27 -8.07 -10.45 17.96
C TRP A 27 -9.33 -9.70 17.55
N GLY A 28 -10.32 -10.39 16.95
CA GLY A 28 -11.62 -9.81 16.63
C GLY A 28 -12.36 -9.32 17.88
N ILE A 29 -12.43 -10.14 18.93
CA ILE A 29 -13.04 -9.77 20.21
C ILE A 29 -12.29 -8.60 20.85
N ALA A 30 -10.96 -8.64 20.87
CA ALA A 30 -10.14 -7.56 21.43
C ALA A 30 -10.40 -6.22 20.72
N LEU A 31 -10.47 -6.21 19.38
CA LEU A 31 -10.79 -5.01 18.62
C LEU A 31 -12.18 -4.47 18.96
N ILE A 32 -13.20 -5.34 19.04
CA ILE A 32 -14.55 -4.93 19.43
C ILE A 32 -14.55 -4.28 20.81
N LEU A 33 -13.86 -4.88 21.79
CA LEU A 33 -13.75 -4.33 23.13
C LEU A 33 -13.04 -2.97 23.14
N ILE A 34 -11.95 -2.82 22.37
CA ILE A 34 -11.23 -1.55 22.23
C ILE A 34 -12.15 -0.47 21.64
N PHE A 35 -12.86 -0.76 20.55
CA PHE A 35 -13.80 0.18 19.94
C PHE A 35 -14.94 0.55 20.88
N LEU A 36 -15.46 -0.41 21.65
CA LEU A 36 -16.49 -0.16 22.65
C LEU A 36 -15.98 0.80 23.73
N VAL A 37 -14.78 0.56 24.26
CA VAL A 37 -14.16 1.44 25.26
C VAL A 37 -13.94 2.84 24.69
N ILE A 38 -13.38 2.97 23.47
CA ILE A 38 -13.19 4.25 22.79
C ILE A 38 -14.54 4.98 22.61
N TYR A 39 -15.59 4.25 22.22
CA TYR A 39 -16.92 4.82 22.03
C TYR A 39 -17.52 5.34 23.34
N ILE A 40 -17.38 4.58 24.43
CA ILE A 40 -17.80 4.99 25.77
C ILE A 40 -17.04 6.25 26.21
N ILE A 41 -15.72 6.25 26.07
CA ILE A 41 -14.86 7.40 26.42
C ILE A 41 -15.26 8.64 25.61
N ARG A 42 -15.47 8.48 24.29
CA ARG A 42 -15.96 9.55 23.41
C ARG A 42 -17.32 10.07 23.87
N GLY A 43 -18.18 9.20 24.41
CA GLY A 43 -19.49 9.55 24.95
C GLY A 43 -19.45 10.52 26.12
N PHE A 44 -18.38 10.52 26.93
CA PHE A 44 -18.20 11.45 28.06
C PHE A 44 -17.68 12.84 27.63
N GLY A 45 -17.22 13.00 26.38
CA GLY A 45 -16.75 14.28 25.87
C GLY A 45 -17.89 15.26 25.53
N LYS A 46 -17.57 16.56 25.46
CA LYS A 46 -18.50 17.56 24.91
C LYS A 46 -18.66 17.34 23.41
N ARG A 47 -19.89 17.16 22.96
CA ARG A 47 -20.24 16.97 21.53
C ARG A 47 -20.38 18.28 20.77
N GLU A 48 -20.53 19.38 21.49
CA GLU A 48 -20.74 20.70 20.91
C GLU A 48 -19.43 21.29 20.39
N TYR A 49 -19.51 21.82 19.19
CA TYR A 49 -18.47 22.64 18.56
C TYR A 49 -19.17 23.77 17.80
N LYS A 50 -18.45 24.86 17.53
CA LYS A 50 -19.04 26.00 16.82
C LYS A 50 -19.03 25.75 15.32
N GLU A 51 -20.12 25.18 14.81
CA GLU A 51 -20.33 24.94 13.39
C GLU A 51 -20.22 26.22 12.55
N GLY A 52 -19.59 26.13 11.38
CA GLY A 52 -19.41 27.26 10.47
C GLY A 52 -18.43 28.34 10.94
N THR A 53 -17.67 28.09 12.01
CA THR A 53 -16.63 29.00 12.50
C THR A 53 -15.23 28.53 12.13
N GLU A 54 -14.20 29.30 12.46
CA GLU A 54 -12.80 28.89 12.35
C GLU A 54 -12.50 27.56 13.10
N GLN A 55 -13.35 27.14 14.06
CA GLN A 55 -13.21 25.84 14.73
C GLN A 55 -13.41 24.63 13.80
N THR A 56 -14.10 24.81 12.67
CA THR A 56 -14.34 23.75 11.69
C THR A 56 -13.33 23.76 10.54
N LYS A 57 -12.43 24.75 10.49
CA LYS A 57 -11.42 24.86 9.45
C LYS A 57 -10.13 24.14 9.86
N PRO A 58 -9.35 23.62 8.89
CA PRO A 58 -8.02 23.09 9.18
C PRO A 58 -7.12 24.15 9.83
N PHE A 59 -6.28 23.72 10.78
CA PHE A 59 -5.30 24.62 11.38
C PHE A 59 -4.13 24.86 10.41
N LEU A 60 -4.02 26.09 9.90
CA LEU A 60 -2.98 26.51 8.94
C LEU A 60 -2.03 27.56 9.52
N SER A 61 -1.77 27.50 10.83
CA SER A 61 -0.94 28.49 11.54
C SER A 61 -1.40 29.94 11.32
N GLY A 62 -2.71 30.16 11.19
CA GLY A 62 -3.31 31.47 10.96
C GLY A 62 -3.37 31.94 9.50
N ASN A 63 -2.93 31.11 8.54
CA ASN A 63 -3.09 31.42 7.12
C ASN A 63 -4.49 31.05 6.61
N PRO A 64 -5.03 31.79 5.62
CA PRO A 64 -6.27 31.41 4.95
C PRO A 64 -6.10 30.08 4.20
N GLU A 65 -7.19 29.32 4.10
CA GLU A 65 -7.26 28.12 3.27
C GLU A 65 -7.09 28.52 1.79
N GLY A 66 -6.09 27.94 1.12
CA GLY A 66 -5.87 28.08 -0.32
C GLY A 66 -6.70 27.07 -1.12
N ASP A 67 -6.44 26.97 -2.42
CA ASP A 67 -7.02 25.88 -3.21
C ASP A 67 -6.48 24.53 -2.71
N LYS A 68 -7.36 23.53 -2.54
CA LYS A 68 -7.03 22.24 -1.91
C LYS A 68 -5.87 21.54 -2.58
N ASP A 69 -5.74 21.69 -3.91
CA ASP A 69 -4.67 21.11 -4.71
C ASP A 69 -3.29 21.75 -4.47
N GLU A 70 -3.26 22.96 -3.91
CA GLU A 70 -2.04 23.69 -3.55
C GLU A 70 -1.68 23.54 -2.07
N MET A 71 -2.63 23.07 -1.25
CA MET A 71 -2.46 22.91 0.20
C MET A 71 -1.65 21.68 0.62
N HIS A 72 -1.33 20.81 -0.31
CA HIS A 72 -0.57 19.58 -0.05
C HIS A 72 0.61 19.40 -1.01
N VAL A 73 1.70 18.84 -0.48
CA VAL A 73 2.79 18.36 -1.32
C VAL A 73 2.28 17.10 -2.04
N LYS A 74 2.17 17.17 -3.37
CA LYS A 74 1.71 16.04 -4.18
C LYS A 74 2.60 14.82 -3.96
N GLY A 75 2.02 13.63 -3.96
CA GLY A 75 2.76 12.37 -3.81
C GLY A 75 3.88 12.19 -4.86
N SER A 76 3.70 12.78 -6.04
CA SER A 76 4.74 12.86 -7.08
C SER A 76 6.02 13.54 -6.60
N ASN A 77 5.92 14.51 -5.70
CA ASN A 77 7.06 15.27 -5.18
C ASN A 77 7.90 14.42 -4.22
N VAL A 78 7.29 13.45 -3.52
CA VAL A 78 7.98 12.58 -2.56
C VAL A 78 9.04 11.73 -3.25
N TYR A 79 8.72 11.20 -4.43
CA TYR A 79 9.62 10.34 -5.21
C TYR A 79 10.29 11.07 -6.37
N TRP A 80 10.10 12.39 -6.49
CA TRP A 80 10.60 13.15 -7.64
C TRP A 80 12.10 12.95 -7.87
N GLY A 81 12.92 13.10 -6.81
CA GLY A 81 14.36 12.91 -6.91
C GLY A 81 14.77 11.51 -7.37
N PHE A 82 14.06 10.47 -6.91
CA PHE A 82 14.28 9.09 -7.34
C PHE A 82 13.90 8.90 -8.82
N THR A 83 12.72 9.38 -9.21
CA THR A 83 12.23 9.27 -10.60
C THR A 83 13.09 10.07 -11.59
N GLU A 84 13.54 11.26 -11.22
CA GLU A 84 14.35 12.12 -12.07
C GLU A 84 15.76 11.53 -12.25
N THR A 85 16.34 10.94 -11.20
CA THR A 85 17.63 10.24 -11.28
C THR A 85 17.57 9.05 -12.24
N LEU A 86 16.48 8.26 -12.21
CA LEU A 86 16.32 7.09 -13.08
C LEU A 86 15.80 7.42 -14.48
N LYS A 87 15.43 8.66 -14.76
CA LYS A 87 14.79 9.08 -16.01
C LYS A 87 15.59 8.68 -17.26
N SER A 88 16.92 8.77 -17.19
CA SER A 88 17.78 8.36 -18.31
C SER A 88 17.67 6.86 -18.59
N ILE A 89 17.69 6.04 -17.53
CA ILE A 89 17.54 4.59 -17.62
C ILE A 89 16.16 4.23 -18.16
N TYR A 90 15.10 4.85 -17.64
CA TYR A 90 13.75 4.66 -18.16
C TYR A 90 13.62 5.00 -19.64
N LYS A 91 14.21 6.11 -20.09
CA LYS A 91 14.21 6.49 -21.52
C LYS A 91 14.91 5.45 -22.41
N VAL A 92 15.93 4.78 -21.91
CA VAL A 92 16.63 3.71 -22.65
C VAL A 92 15.72 2.49 -22.77
N PHE A 93 15.06 2.08 -21.69
CA PHE A 93 14.10 0.97 -21.73
C PHE A 93 12.86 1.27 -22.57
N ASP A 94 12.33 2.49 -22.50
CA ASP A 94 11.21 2.96 -23.31
C ASP A 94 11.53 2.84 -24.82
N LYS A 95 12.72 3.29 -25.23
CA LYS A 95 13.19 3.14 -26.62
C LYS A 95 13.33 1.70 -27.10
N MET A 96 13.56 0.74 -26.21
CA MET A 96 13.62 -0.68 -26.57
C MET A 96 12.23 -1.30 -26.79
N HIS A 97 11.15 -0.64 -26.35
CA HIS A 97 9.77 -1.09 -26.54
C HIS A 97 9.14 -0.47 -27.79
N THR A 98 9.65 -0.85 -28.95
CA THR A 98 9.24 -0.31 -30.25
C THR A 98 7.81 -0.70 -30.66
N GLY A 99 7.22 -1.72 -30.03
CA GLY A 99 5.92 -2.29 -30.41
C GLY A 99 5.98 -3.20 -31.65
N ASN A 100 7.15 -3.40 -32.25
CA ASN A 100 7.35 -4.32 -33.37
C ASN A 100 7.67 -5.74 -32.88
N VAL A 101 6.84 -6.72 -33.25
CA VAL A 101 7.00 -8.13 -32.89
C VAL A 101 8.39 -8.67 -33.23
N SER A 102 8.97 -8.26 -34.35
CA SER A 102 10.30 -8.72 -34.78
C SER A 102 11.40 -8.32 -33.78
N ASP A 103 11.30 -7.15 -33.15
CA ASP A 103 12.30 -6.68 -32.18
C ASP A 103 12.25 -7.52 -30.89
N TYR A 104 11.06 -7.97 -30.48
CA TYR A 104 10.91 -8.88 -29.33
C TYR A 104 11.43 -10.28 -29.64
N VAL A 105 11.20 -10.79 -30.85
CA VAL A 105 11.77 -12.07 -31.30
C VAL A 105 13.30 -12.00 -31.31
N LEU A 106 13.88 -10.88 -31.75
CA LEU A 106 15.32 -10.64 -31.70
C LEU A 106 15.85 -10.69 -30.26
N TRP A 107 15.23 -9.95 -29.34
CA TRP A 107 15.61 -9.99 -27.91
C TRP A 107 15.51 -11.40 -27.31
N PHE A 108 14.48 -12.16 -27.68
CA PHE A 108 14.33 -13.55 -27.24
C PHE A 108 15.49 -14.43 -27.73
N VAL A 109 15.86 -14.34 -29.02
CA VAL A 109 16.99 -15.11 -29.58
C VAL A 109 18.31 -14.71 -28.93
N ILE A 110 18.53 -13.43 -28.63
CA ILE A 110 19.73 -12.95 -27.92
C ILE A 110 19.83 -13.57 -26.53
N ILE A 111 18.74 -13.54 -25.74
CA ILE A 111 18.72 -14.11 -24.39
C ILE A 111 18.91 -15.64 -24.44
N MET A 112 18.29 -16.32 -25.41
CA MET A 112 18.49 -17.75 -25.64
C MET A 112 19.96 -18.08 -25.94
N GLY A 113 20.60 -17.30 -26.82
CA GLY A 113 22.03 -17.44 -27.11
C GLY A 113 22.90 -17.23 -25.87
N LEU A 114 22.59 -16.22 -25.06
CA LEU A 114 23.27 -15.96 -23.79
C LEU A 114 23.14 -17.17 -22.84
N PHE A 115 21.96 -17.75 -22.72
CA PHE A 115 21.76 -18.95 -21.90
C PHE A 115 22.56 -20.14 -22.40
N PHE A 116 22.63 -20.37 -23.72
CA PHE A 116 23.47 -21.45 -24.26
C PHE A 116 24.95 -21.23 -23.97
N ILE A 117 25.43 -19.99 -23.96
CA ILE A 117 26.81 -19.68 -23.58
C ILE A 117 27.02 -19.92 -22.08
N VAL A 118 26.14 -19.41 -21.22
CA VAL A 118 26.31 -19.53 -19.77
C VAL A 118 26.16 -20.99 -19.30
N LEU A 119 25.15 -21.70 -19.81
CA LEU A 119 24.85 -23.08 -19.41
C LEU A 119 25.62 -24.13 -20.21
N GLY A 120 26.07 -23.82 -21.42
CA GLY A 120 26.85 -24.74 -22.25
C GLY A 120 28.37 -24.64 -22.05
N VAL A 121 28.85 -23.60 -21.35
CA VAL A 121 30.26 -23.45 -20.94
C VAL A 121 30.51 -24.02 -19.52
N ILE A 122 29.46 -24.25 -18.73
CA ILE A 122 29.49 -25.04 -17.49
C ILE A 122 29.16 -26.49 -17.81
#